data_AF-A0A428XJK4-F1
#
_entry.id   AF-A0A428XJK4-F1
#
_cell.length_a   1.000
_cell.length_b   1.000
_cell.length_c   1.000
_cell.angle_alpha   90.00
_cell.angle_beta   90.00
_cell.angle_gamma   90.00
#
_symmetry.space_group_name_H-M   'P 1'
#
loop_
_entity.id
_entity.type
_entity.pdbx_description
1 polymer ?
#
loop_
_entity_poly.entity_id
_entity_poly.type
_entity_poly.pdbx_seq_one_letter_code
_entity_poly.pdbx_strand_id
1 'polypeptide(L)'
;MFVDAWDPSYGASFEGDSSDGPASPSSAQVDTDVEVPAGQWAPIDVSSRVRCPDVVFLVDGVRRNDAGLWTAEEDGLSYAGLAASYAAGVVRCDLRNGVAELAGARVARGLFTASPSAEDLQAGSVRYEVHRVSGTGEASKLPAAVQAPLTALEIDISGAARDGGSDGADLLVVDGPLRNRRQLPRTIGYVKTQQKQYLPAALTAVVTSLRPTQRTPVFQLGTVWGGWSWYLRLPGASGAPWSGIVRIECSPDLTPAEAVELADLSSATLPRFASSSYKDPRAPQNLVPIAGLERRLRGMLGDARVLHRALAIATARTR
;
A
#
# COMPACT_ATOMS: atom_id res chain seq x y z
N MET A 1 -29.80 6.83 4.15
CA MET A 1 -29.38 5.54 3.58
C MET A 1 -28.64 5.84 2.30
N PHE A 2 -27.47 5.23 2.08
CA PHE A 2 -26.60 5.51 0.93
C PHE A 2 -26.29 4.19 0.21
N VAL A 3 -26.12 4.24 -1.10
CA VAL A 3 -25.60 3.12 -1.91
C VAL A 3 -24.15 3.48 -2.27
N ASP A 4 -23.20 2.60 -1.96
CA ASP A 4 -21.81 2.80 -2.35
C ASP A 4 -21.62 2.39 -3.82
N ALA A 5 -20.80 3.14 -4.55
CA ALA A 5 -20.44 2.81 -5.94
C ALA A 5 -19.33 1.75 -6.00
N TRP A 6 -18.66 1.50 -4.87
CA TRP A 6 -17.68 0.44 -4.69
C TRP A 6 -18.34 -0.93 -4.81
N ASP A 7 -17.73 -1.83 -5.58
CA ASP A 7 -18.19 -3.20 -5.71
C ASP A 7 -18.01 -3.97 -4.39
N PRO A 8 -19.10 -4.49 -3.78
CA PRO A 8 -19.05 -5.18 -2.48
C PRO A 8 -18.13 -6.40 -2.45
N SER A 9 -17.79 -7.01 -3.59
CA SER A 9 -16.86 -8.15 -3.66
C SER A 9 -15.42 -7.78 -3.31
N TYR A 10 -15.07 -6.49 -3.36
CA TYR A 10 -13.77 -5.96 -2.96
C TYR A 10 -13.78 -5.39 -1.54
N GLY A 11 -14.83 -5.65 -0.77
CA GLY A 11 -14.95 -5.13 0.59
C GLY A 11 -15.64 -3.77 0.67
N ALA A 12 -15.37 -3.01 1.73
CA ALA A 12 -15.86 -1.65 1.92
C ALA A 12 -14.72 -0.65 2.10
N SER A 13 -14.99 0.63 1.83
CA SER A 13 -14.03 1.73 2.10
C SER A 13 -13.66 1.83 3.61
N PHE A 14 -14.55 1.33 4.46
CA PHE A 14 -14.42 1.25 5.91
C PHE A 14 -14.78 -0.17 6.34
N GLU A 15 -13.80 -0.97 6.76
CA GLU A 15 -13.98 -2.36 7.18
C GLU A 15 -13.61 -2.51 8.64
N GLY A 16 -14.50 -3.02 9.49
CA GLY A 16 -14.10 -3.47 10.83
C GLY A 16 -13.39 -4.82 10.77
N ASP A 17 -12.63 -5.15 11.82
CA ASP A 17 -12.02 -6.49 12.02
C ASP A 17 -13.08 -7.62 12.09
N SER A 18 -14.36 -7.27 12.21
CA SER A 18 -15.52 -8.16 12.12
C SER A 18 -16.52 -7.60 11.12
N SER A 19 -17.13 -8.46 10.31
CA SER A 19 -18.18 -8.14 9.30
C SER A 19 -19.48 -7.55 9.87
N ASP A 20 -19.50 -7.14 11.13
CA ASP A 20 -20.65 -6.63 11.87
C ASP A 20 -20.31 -5.30 12.55
N GLY A 21 -20.65 -4.18 11.90
CA GLY A 21 -20.70 -2.86 12.55
C GLY A 21 -19.50 -1.92 12.29
N PRO A 22 -19.47 -0.74 12.95
CA PRO A 22 -18.41 0.24 12.77
C PRO A 22 -17.04 -0.33 13.16
N ALA A 23 -15.99 0.07 12.43
CA ALA A 23 -14.62 -0.33 12.71
C ALA A 23 -14.25 -0.11 14.17
N SER A 24 -13.54 -1.09 14.74
CA SER A 24 -13.19 -1.05 16.15
C SER A 24 -12.32 0.18 16.46
N PRO A 25 -12.54 0.83 17.62
CA PRO A 25 -11.73 1.96 18.04
C PRO A 25 -10.27 1.54 18.16
N SER A 26 -9.38 2.36 17.63
CA SER A 26 -7.94 2.16 17.75
C SER A 26 -7.49 2.49 19.18
N SER A 27 -6.63 1.66 19.76
CA SER A 27 -5.91 1.98 21.01
C SER A 27 -4.70 2.92 20.80
N ALA A 28 -4.47 3.34 19.56
CA ALA A 28 -3.40 4.28 19.23
C ALA A 28 -3.63 5.63 19.92
N GLN A 29 -2.58 6.20 20.51
CA GLN A 29 -2.61 7.61 20.89
C GLN A 29 -2.67 8.46 19.62
N VAL A 30 -3.49 9.50 19.61
CA VAL A 30 -3.65 10.41 18.47
C VAL A 30 -3.58 11.84 18.99
N ASP A 31 -2.65 12.62 18.44
CA ASP A 31 -2.59 14.06 18.67
C ASP A 31 -3.31 14.76 17.51
N THR A 32 -4.43 15.41 17.82
CA THR A 32 -5.30 16.07 16.85
C THR A 32 -5.14 17.58 16.81
N ASP A 33 -4.26 18.14 17.63
CA ASP A 33 -4.09 19.59 17.81
C ASP A 33 -2.87 20.14 17.04
N VAL A 34 -2.32 19.35 16.11
CA VAL A 34 -1.07 19.61 15.39
C VAL A 34 -1.15 20.81 14.42
N GLU A 35 -1.97 20.72 13.37
CA GLU A 35 -2.09 21.82 12.39
C GLU A 35 -3.05 22.91 12.87
N VAL A 36 -4.19 22.50 13.44
CA VAL A 36 -5.16 23.38 14.10
C VAL A 36 -5.74 22.66 15.32
N PRO A 37 -6.19 23.40 16.36
CA PRO A 37 -6.83 22.79 17.52
C PRO A 37 -8.05 21.94 17.12
N ALA A 38 -8.24 20.79 17.78
CA ALA A 38 -9.28 19.81 17.47
C ALA A 38 -10.69 20.44 17.43
N GLY A 39 -10.97 21.37 18.34
CA GLY A 39 -12.25 22.09 18.39
C GLY A 39 -12.49 23.06 17.23
N GLN A 40 -11.48 23.31 16.39
CA GLN A 40 -11.52 24.21 15.23
C GLN A 40 -11.33 23.48 13.91
N TRP A 41 -11.33 22.14 13.91
CA TRP A 41 -11.23 21.37 12.68
C TRP A 41 -12.35 21.71 11.72
N ALA A 42 -11.97 22.05 10.50
CA ALA A 42 -12.86 22.25 9.38
C ALA A 42 -12.21 21.64 8.12
N PRO A 43 -13.01 21.29 7.09
CA PRO A 43 -12.46 20.93 5.78
C PRO A 43 -11.55 22.04 5.24
N ILE A 44 -10.35 21.66 4.81
CA ILE A 44 -9.36 22.57 4.22
C ILE A 44 -9.41 22.44 2.70
N ASP A 45 -9.63 23.56 2.02
CA ASP A 45 -9.57 23.67 0.56
C ASP A 45 -8.12 23.70 0.06
N VAL A 46 -7.89 23.18 -1.15
CA VAL A 46 -6.59 23.30 -1.81
C VAL A 46 -6.32 24.77 -2.10
N SER A 47 -5.24 25.30 -1.52
CA SER A 47 -4.79 26.66 -1.81
C SER A 47 -4.41 26.80 -3.29
N SER A 48 -4.90 27.87 -3.94
CA SER A 48 -4.55 28.19 -5.34
C SER A 48 -3.07 28.49 -5.56
N ARG A 49 -2.30 28.69 -4.47
CA ARG A 49 -0.85 28.91 -4.51
C ARG A 49 -0.05 27.61 -4.60
N VAL A 50 -0.67 26.47 -4.30
CA VAL A 50 0.01 25.16 -4.30
C VAL A 50 0.09 24.65 -5.73
N ARG A 51 1.32 24.55 -6.25
CA ARG A 51 1.59 23.99 -7.57
C ARG A 51 1.76 22.47 -7.45
N CYS A 52 0.98 21.73 -8.23
CA CYS A 52 1.16 20.28 -8.42
C CYS A 52 2.58 20.00 -8.99
N PRO A 53 3.28 18.94 -8.55
CA PRO A 53 4.61 18.63 -9.09
C PRO A 53 4.49 18.23 -10.56
N ASP A 54 5.53 18.52 -11.35
CA ASP A 54 5.56 18.13 -12.76
C ASP A 54 5.69 16.59 -12.91
N VAL A 55 6.29 15.93 -11.91
CA VAL A 55 6.51 14.47 -11.90
C VAL A 55 5.93 13.85 -10.62
N VAL A 56 5.17 12.77 -10.78
CA VAL A 56 4.68 11.92 -9.70
C VAL A 56 5.09 10.49 -9.96
N PHE A 57 5.69 9.84 -8.97
CA PHE A 57 5.99 8.41 -9.00
C PHE A 57 4.93 7.67 -8.18
N LEU A 58 4.31 6.64 -8.75
CA LEU A 58 3.35 5.78 -8.05
C LEU A 58 3.92 4.37 -7.95
N VAL A 59 4.01 3.87 -6.73
CA VAL A 59 4.63 2.59 -6.39
C VAL A 59 3.56 1.63 -5.88
N ASP A 60 3.62 0.40 -6.36
CA ASP A 60 2.75 -0.68 -5.89
C ASP A 60 3.52 -2.01 -5.92
N GLY A 61 3.05 -2.94 -5.10
CA GLY A 61 3.60 -4.26 -4.90
C GLY A 61 2.50 -5.32 -4.85
N VAL A 62 2.69 -6.40 -5.61
CA VAL A 62 1.78 -7.55 -5.62
C VAL A 62 2.51 -8.80 -5.16
N ARG A 63 1.75 -9.72 -4.57
CA ARG A 63 2.25 -11.04 -4.15
C ARG A 63 1.23 -12.12 -4.42
N ARG A 64 1.72 -13.35 -4.56
CA ARG A 64 0.93 -14.57 -4.68
C ARG A 64 1.65 -15.70 -3.96
N ASN A 65 0.88 -16.46 -3.19
CA ASN A 65 1.31 -17.75 -2.64
C ASN A 65 1.22 -18.78 -3.77
N ASP A 66 2.34 -19.36 -4.17
CA ASP A 66 2.39 -20.31 -5.28
C ASP A 66 2.17 -21.76 -4.80
N ALA A 67 2.74 -22.14 -3.65
CA ALA A 67 2.49 -23.44 -3.02
C ALA A 67 2.85 -23.44 -1.53
N GLY A 68 2.13 -24.24 -0.73
CA GLY A 68 2.55 -24.65 0.61
C GLY A 68 3.42 -25.91 0.54
N LEU A 69 4.44 -25.99 1.38
CA LEU A 69 5.43 -27.07 1.41
C LEU A 69 5.68 -27.53 2.85
N TRP A 70 6.33 -28.68 2.99
CA TRP A 70 6.83 -29.19 4.26
C TRP A 70 8.25 -29.72 4.04
N THR A 71 9.18 -29.39 4.94
CA THR A 71 10.52 -29.99 4.94
C THR A 71 10.52 -31.29 5.73
N ALA A 72 11.51 -32.15 5.47
CA ALA A 72 11.77 -33.34 6.28
C ALA A 72 13.22 -33.26 6.72
N GLU A 73 13.44 -33.11 8.02
CA GLU A 73 14.77 -33.00 8.61
C GLU A 73 15.29 -34.39 9.03
N GLU A 74 16.62 -34.52 9.18
CA GLU A 74 17.25 -35.78 9.59
C GLU A 74 16.83 -36.25 10.99
N ASP A 75 16.49 -35.30 11.87
CA ASP A 75 15.99 -35.57 13.22
C ASP A 75 14.49 -35.96 13.25
N GLY A 76 13.84 -36.03 12.07
CA GLY A 76 12.43 -36.36 11.91
C GLY A 76 11.48 -35.18 12.13
N LEU A 77 11.99 -33.97 12.42
CA LEU A 77 11.17 -32.76 12.45
C LEU A 77 10.74 -32.36 11.02
N SER A 78 9.67 -31.57 10.97
CA SER A 78 9.14 -31.03 9.74
C SER A 78 8.74 -29.57 9.93
N TYR A 79 9.19 -28.71 9.03
CA TYR A 79 8.84 -27.29 9.04
C TYR A 79 7.91 -26.97 7.89
N ALA A 80 6.92 -26.13 8.15
CA ALA A 80 6.10 -25.58 7.09
C ALA A 80 6.95 -24.64 6.20
N GLY A 81 6.66 -24.66 4.90
CA GLY A 81 7.27 -23.81 3.90
C GLY A 81 6.22 -23.14 3.02
N LEU A 82 6.53 -21.96 2.50
CA LEU A 82 5.71 -21.25 1.53
C LEU A 82 6.58 -20.79 0.37
N ALA A 83 6.30 -21.31 -0.83
CA ALA A 83 6.80 -20.73 -2.06
C ALA A 83 5.88 -19.59 -2.48
N ALA A 84 6.44 -18.40 -2.66
CA ALA A 84 5.67 -17.22 -3.07
C ALA A 84 6.39 -16.43 -4.16
N SER A 85 5.60 -15.89 -5.09
CA SER A 85 6.04 -14.92 -6.10
C SER A 85 5.57 -13.53 -5.69
N TYR A 86 6.44 -12.53 -5.83
CA TYR A 86 6.11 -11.15 -5.54
C TYR A 86 6.79 -10.22 -6.56
N ALA A 87 6.19 -9.06 -6.78
CA ALA A 87 6.69 -8.09 -7.73
C ALA A 87 6.39 -6.68 -7.25
N ALA A 88 7.31 -5.77 -7.52
CA ALA A 88 7.13 -4.35 -7.28
C ALA A 88 7.37 -3.58 -8.57
N GLY A 89 6.74 -2.42 -8.68
CA GLY A 89 6.92 -1.55 -9.83
C GLY A 89 6.67 -0.10 -9.51
N VAL A 90 7.06 0.76 -10.44
CA VAL A 90 6.88 2.22 -10.36
C VAL A 90 6.37 2.73 -11.69
N VAL A 91 5.30 3.50 -11.64
CA VAL A 91 4.85 4.32 -12.77
C VAL A 91 5.33 5.75 -12.55
N ARG A 92 5.99 6.32 -13.56
CA ARG A 92 6.31 7.75 -13.61
C ARG A 92 5.20 8.46 -14.38
N CYS A 93 4.59 9.45 -13.75
CA CYS A 93 3.60 10.33 -14.36
C CYS A 93 4.21 11.71 -14.56
N ASP A 94 4.43 12.08 -15.81
CA ASP A 94 4.79 13.43 -16.23
C ASP A 94 3.49 14.22 -16.45
N LEU A 95 3.13 15.01 -15.45
CA LEU A 95 1.89 15.79 -15.45
C LEU A 95 1.94 17.00 -16.38
N ARG A 96 3.14 17.47 -16.74
CA ARG A 96 3.33 18.55 -17.71
C ARG A 96 2.99 18.07 -19.12
N ASN A 97 3.47 16.88 -19.47
CA ASN A 97 3.28 16.29 -20.80
C ASN A 97 2.05 15.36 -20.89
N GLY A 98 1.41 15.05 -19.75
CA GLY A 98 0.25 14.16 -19.70
C GLY A 98 0.60 12.70 -19.98
N VAL A 99 1.82 12.27 -19.65
CA VAL A 99 2.35 10.92 -19.95
C VAL A 99 2.45 10.11 -18.67
N ALA A 100 2.08 8.83 -18.74
CA ALA A 100 2.33 7.85 -17.69
C ALA A 100 3.08 6.66 -18.27
N GLU A 101 4.23 6.31 -17.70
CA GLU A 101 5.11 5.25 -18.19
C GLU A 101 5.57 4.33 -17.07
N LEU A 102 5.79 3.06 -17.39
CA LEU A 102 6.39 2.13 -16.44
C LEU A 102 7.87 2.44 -16.31
N ALA A 103 8.26 3.13 -15.23
CA ALA A 103 9.65 3.47 -14.95
C ALA A 103 10.48 2.23 -14.59
N GLY A 104 9.85 1.25 -13.95
CA GLY A 104 10.47 -0.04 -13.66
C GLY A 104 9.50 -1.06 -13.08
N ALA A 105 9.78 -2.34 -13.30
CA ALA A 105 9.12 -3.44 -12.60
C ALA A 105 10.10 -4.61 -12.40
N ARG A 106 10.04 -5.26 -11.25
CA ARG A 106 10.87 -6.44 -10.92
C ARG A 106 10.02 -7.53 -10.28
N VAL A 107 10.35 -8.77 -10.58
CA VAL A 107 9.76 -9.97 -9.97
C VAL A 107 10.83 -10.67 -9.15
N ALA A 108 10.48 -11.11 -7.96
CA ALA A 108 11.29 -11.96 -7.11
C ALA A 108 10.45 -13.10 -6.54
N ARG A 109 11.12 -14.14 -6.07
CA ARG A 109 10.50 -15.38 -5.59
C ARG A 109 11.24 -15.91 -4.40
N GLY A 110 10.47 -16.34 -3.40
CA GLY A 110 11.01 -16.75 -2.12
C GLY A 110 10.40 -18.05 -1.62
N LEU A 111 11.22 -18.88 -0.97
CA LEU A 111 10.82 -20.01 -0.15
C LEU A 111 10.93 -19.60 1.33
N PHE A 112 9.80 -19.38 1.98
CA PHE A 112 9.73 -18.92 3.37
C PHE A 112 9.53 -20.11 4.30
N THR A 113 10.48 -20.39 5.19
CA THR A 113 10.43 -21.52 6.12
C THR A 113 11.33 -21.31 7.34
N ALA A 114 11.05 -21.99 8.46
CA ALA A 114 11.94 -22.02 9.62
C ALA A 114 12.96 -23.18 9.56
N SER A 115 12.91 -24.02 8.52
CA SER A 115 13.85 -25.12 8.35
C SER A 115 15.30 -24.61 8.33
N PRO A 116 16.19 -25.18 9.16
CA PRO A 116 17.60 -24.81 9.16
C PRO A 116 18.31 -25.32 7.89
N SER A 117 17.90 -26.48 7.38
CA SER A 117 18.52 -27.16 6.24
C SER A 117 17.97 -26.72 4.88
N ALA A 118 16.87 -25.95 4.84
CA ALA A 118 16.28 -25.51 3.58
C ALA A 118 17.27 -24.70 2.72
N GLU A 119 17.34 -25.09 1.45
CA GLU A 119 18.10 -24.41 0.41
C GLU A 119 17.16 -23.81 -0.63
N ASP A 120 17.74 -23.09 -1.57
CA ASP A 120 17.00 -22.52 -2.69
C ASP A 120 16.37 -23.62 -3.54
N LEU A 121 15.09 -23.41 -3.88
CA LEU A 121 14.32 -24.40 -4.63
C LEU A 121 14.29 -24.05 -6.11
N GLN A 122 14.91 -24.89 -6.94
CA GLN A 122 14.85 -24.80 -8.39
C GLN A 122 13.61 -25.51 -8.93
N ALA A 123 12.60 -24.75 -9.36
CA ALA A 123 11.37 -25.22 -9.97
C ALA A 123 11.35 -24.91 -11.48
N GLY A 124 11.82 -25.86 -12.29
CA GLY A 124 11.96 -25.65 -13.74
C GLY A 124 13.00 -24.58 -14.05
N SER A 125 12.62 -23.51 -14.74
CA SER A 125 13.50 -22.36 -15.04
C SER A 125 13.47 -21.28 -13.94
N VAL A 126 12.80 -21.54 -12.82
CA VAL A 126 12.54 -20.55 -11.77
C VAL A 126 13.23 -20.99 -10.47
N ARG A 127 13.94 -20.06 -9.83
CA ARG A 127 14.53 -20.25 -8.50
C ARG A 127 13.70 -19.53 -7.44
N TYR A 128 13.44 -20.21 -6.34
CA TYR A 128 12.86 -19.63 -5.12
C TYR A 128 13.98 -19.52 -4.09
N GLU A 129 14.38 -18.28 -3.76
CA GLU A 129 15.44 -18.01 -2.78
C GLU A 129 14.93 -18.30 -1.36
N VAL A 130 15.73 -18.98 -0.54
CA VAL A 130 15.32 -19.30 0.83
C VAL A 130 15.33 -18.05 1.72
N HIS A 131 14.18 -17.77 2.34
CA HIS A 131 14.03 -16.77 3.38
C HIS A 131 13.71 -17.48 4.70
N ARG A 132 14.72 -17.56 5.57
CA ARG A 132 14.57 -18.17 6.90
C ARG A 132 13.72 -17.29 7.80
N VAL A 133 12.58 -17.81 8.26
CA VAL A 133 11.73 -17.12 9.25
C VAL A 133 12.14 -17.54 10.66
N SER A 134 12.03 -16.62 11.61
CA SER A 134 12.33 -16.90 13.01
C SER A 134 11.24 -17.73 13.70
N GLY A 135 11.59 -18.37 14.82
CA GLY A 135 10.68 -19.21 15.59
C GLY A 135 10.43 -20.57 14.95
N THR A 136 9.28 -21.19 15.23
CA THR A 136 8.93 -22.53 14.76
C THR A 136 8.38 -22.58 13.32
N GLY A 137 8.21 -21.42 12.67
CA GLY A 137 7.73 -21.36 11.28
C GLY A 137 6.27 -21.78 11.10
N GLU A 138 5.38 -21.38 12.02
CA GLU A 138 3.94 -21.64 11.91
C GLU A 138 3.39 -21.28 10.52
N ALA A 139 2.73 -22.24 9.86
CA ALA A 139 2.25 -22.09 8.48
C ALA A 139 1.35 -20.85 8.28
N SER A 140 0.57 -20.48 9.29
CA SER A 140 -0.31 -19.30 9.28
C SER A 140 0.45 -17.96 9.22
N LYS A 141 1.71 -17.93 9.67
CA LYS A 141 2.55 -16.72 9.71
C LYS A 141 3.40 -16.54 8.45
N LEU A 142 3.62 -17.61 7.66
CA LEU A 142 4.44 -17.56 6.45
C LEU A 142 3.95 -16.56 5.39
N PRO A 143 2.63 -16.42 5.12
CA PRO A 143 2.15 -15.41 4.18
C PRO A 143 2.52 -13.98 4.58
N ALA A 144 2.58 -13.68 5.89
CA ALA A 144 3.01 -12.36 6.37
C ALA A 144 4.50 -12.12 6.17
N ALA A 145 5.34 -13.17 6.21
CA ALA A 145 6.79 -13.07 6.03
C ALA A 145 7.19 -12.55 4.63
N VAL A 146 6.36 -12.77 3.60
CA VAL A 146 6.57 -12.24 2.24
C VAL A 146 6.61 -10.70 2.21
N GLN A 147 5.99 -10.04 3.20
CA GLN A 147 5.86 -8.58 3.21
C GLN A 147 7.20 -7.86 3.30
N ALA A 148 8.16 -8.37 4.07
CA ALA A 148 9.45 -7.68 4.25
C ALA A 148 10.29 -7.67 2.96
N PRO A 149 10.49 -8.80 2.25
CA PRO A 149 11.18 -8.79 0.95
C PRO A 149 10.44 -7.96 -0.12
N LEU A 150 9.11 -8.01 -0.17
CA LEU A 150 8.34 -7.15 -1.08
C LEU A 150 8.58 -5.66 -0.78
N THR A 151 8.61 -5.29 0.50
CA THR A 151 8.88 -3.92 0.94
C THR A 151 10.28 -3.45 0.55
N ALA A 152 11.29 -4.32 0.67
CA ALA A 152 12.64 -4.04 0.22
C ALA A 152 12.68 -3.83 -1.32
N LEU A 153 12.01 -4.70 -2.07
CA LEU A 153 11.93 -4.59 -3.53
C LEU A 153 11.27 -3.28 -3.99
N GLU A 154 10.22 -2.83 -3.30
CA GLU A 154 9.57 -1.54 -3.56
C GLU A 154 10.49 -0.35 -3.27
N ILE A 155 11.29 -0.39 -2.20
CA ILE A 155 12.27 0.66 -1.88
C ILE A 155 13.33 0.73 -2.98
N ASP A 156 13.92 -0.41 -3.35
CA ASP A 156 14.99 -0.48 -4.34
C ASP A 156 14.54 0.06 -5.70
N ILE A 157 13.34 -0.33 -6.13
CA ILE A 157 12.82 0.10 -7.43
C ILE A 157 12.38 1.57 -7.43
N SER A 158 11.91 2.08 -6.28
CA SER A 158 11.60 3.50 -6.11
C SER A 158 12.85 4.37 -6.18
N GLY A 159 13.94 3.96 -5.52
CA GLY A 159 15.23 4.64 -5.59
C GLY A 159 15.74 4.72 -7.03
N ALA A 160 15.82 3.57 -7.70
CA ALA A 160 16.29 3.50 -9.08
C ALA A 160 15.44 4.33 -10.06
N ALA A 161 14.12 4.39 -9.86
CA ALA A 161 13.23 5.21 -10.71
C ALA A 161 13.45 6.72 -10.52
N ARG A 162 13.78 7.16 -9.31
CA ARG A 162 14.01 8.58 -9.01
C ARG A 162 15.38 9.06 -9.46
N ASP A 163 16.41 8.22 -9.36
CA ASP A 163 17.76 8.53 -9.84
C ASP A 163 17.78 8.93 -11.33
N GLY A 164 16.90 8.34 -12.15
CA GLY A 164 16.83 8.58 -13.59
C GLY A 164 15.75 9.57 -14.05
N GLY A 165 14.90 10.08 -13.16
CA GLY A 165 13.68 10.79 -13.59
C GLY A 165 13.13 11.86 -12.64
N SER A 166 13.82 12.12 -11.52
CA SER A 166 13.46 13.17 -10.56
C SER A 166 14.30 14.43 -10.77
N ASP A 167 13.68 15.59 -10.61
CA ASP A 167 14.34 16.91 -10.50
C ASP A 167 14.50 17.36 -9.04
N GLY A 168 14.18 16.48 -8.08
CA GLY A 168 14.14 16.79 -6.65
C GLY A 168 12.84 17.48 -6.18
N ALA A 169 11.93 17.81 -7.10
CA ALA A 169 10.63 18.42 -6.81
C ALA A 169 9.44 17.47 -7.05
N ASP A 170 9.70 16.19 -7.30
CA ASP A 170 8.71 15.13 -7.52
C ASP A 170 7.88 14.81 -6.27
N LEU A 171 6.87 13.94 -6.43
CA LEU A 171 6.14 13.33 -5.32
C LEU A 171 6.14 11.81 -5.50
N LEU A 172 6.55 11.08 -4.46
CA LEU A 172 6.47 9.62 -4.42
C LEU A 172 5.23 9.18 -3.65
N VAL A 173 4.34 8.44 -4.31
CA VAL A 173 3.10 7.89 -3.74
C VAL A 173 3.25 6.39 -3.63
N VAL A 174 3.18 5.87 -2.41
CA VAL A 174 3.26 4.43 -2.15
C VAL A 174 1.88 3.89 -1.82
N ASP A 175 1.43 2.82 -2.48
CA ASP A 175 0.18 2.16 -2.11
C ASP A 175 0.29 1.48 -0.74
N GLY A 176 -0.59 1.86 0.18
CA GLY A 176 -0.60 1.43 1.57
C GLY A 176 0.30 2.24 2.52
N PRO A 177 0.39 1.80 3.79
CA PRO A 177 1.15 2.52 4.82
C PRO A 177 2.65 2.55 4.49
N LEU A 178 3.33 3.64 4.85
CA LEU A 178 4.75 3.85 4.55
C LEU A 178 5.66 2.84 5.23
N ARG A 179 5.33 2.42 6.46
CA ARG A 179 6.13 1.47 7.26
C ARG A 179 7.62 1.82 7.22
N ASN A 180 8.48 1.01 6.58
CA ASN A 180 9.93 1.20 6.52
C ASN A 180 10.41 2.14 5.39
N ARG A 181 9.51 2.74 4.61
CA ARG A 181 9.82 3.57 3.42
C ARG A 181 9.98 5.07 3.76
N ARG A 182 10.20 5.40 5.04
CA ARG A 182 10.20 6.77 5.60
C ARG A 182 11.41 7.62 5.22
N GLN A 183 12.49 6.96 4.83
CA GLN A 183 13.78 7.60 4.52
C GLN A 183 13.75 8.30 3.15
N LEU A 184 12.73 8.04 2.32
CA LEU A 184 12.62 8.63 1.00
C LEU A 184 12.02 10.05 1.10
N PRO A 185 12.69 11.09 0.56
CA PRO A 185 12.19 12.46 0.63
C PRO A 185 10.91 12.63 -0.20
N ARG A 186 10.01 13.52 0.22
CA ARG A 186 8.75 13.85 -0.50
C ARG A 186 7.92 12.60 -0.82
N THR A 187 7.75 11.73 0.17
CA THR A 187 7.04 10.46 0.05
C THR A 187 5.78 10.46 0.91
N ILE A 188 4.68 10.00 0.33
CA ILE A 188 3.41 9.80 1.03
C ILE A 188 2.93 8.36 0.89
N GLY A 189 2.37 7.80 1.97
CA GLY A 189 1.64 6.55 1.98
C GLY A 189 0.18 6.81 1.65
N TYR A 190 -0.40 5.98 0.79
CA TYR A 190 -1.75 6.13 0.29
C TYR A 190 -2.63 4.97 0.78
N VAL A 191 -3.42 5.22 1.82
CA VAL A 191 -4.22 4.19 2.49
C VAL A 191 -5.68 4.27 2.05
N LYS A 192 -6.09 3.33 1.20
CA LYS A 192 -7.42 3.23 0.58
C LYS A 192 -8.51 2.75 1.53
N THR A 193 -8.19 1.79 2.38
CA THR A 193 -9.15 1.12 3.28
C THR A 193 -8.83 1.45 4.73
N GLN A 194 -9.83 1.90 5.48
CA GLN A 194 -9.70 2.17 6.90
C GLN A 194 -10.19 0.98 7.72
N GLN A 195 -9.28 0.35 8.46
CA GLN A 195 -9.60 -0.79 9.33
C GLN A 195 -9.86 -0.41 10.80
N LYS A 196 -9.46 0.80 11.20
CA LYS A 196 -9.53 1.27 12.58
C LYS A 196 -10.05 2.69 12.64
N GLN A 197 -10.88 2.95 13.65
CA GLN A 197 -11.30 4.32 13.96
C GLN A 197 -10.25 4.98 14.86
N TYR A 198 -9.47 5.91 14.30
CA TYR A 198 -8.45 6.66 15.04
C TYR A 198 -9.00 7.94 15.67
N LEU A 199 -9.98 8.56 15.02
CA LEU A 199 -10.49 9.88 15.42
C LEU A 199 -11.75 9.75 16.29
N PRO A 200 -11.91 10.62 17.29
CA PRO A 200 -13.18 10.79 17.99
C PRO A 200 -14.34 11.07 17.02
N ALA A 201 -15.56 10.78 17.45
CA ALA A 201 -16.76 10.94 16.63
C ALA A 201 -16.95 12.36 16.09
N ALA A 202 -16.64 13.40 16.89
CA ALA A 202 -16.74 14.80 16.47
C ALA A 202 -15.84 15.12 15.26
N LEU A 203 -14.60 14.62 15.26
CA LEU A 203 -13.67 14.82 14.15
C LEU A 203 -13.99 13.92 12.95
N THR A 204 -14.62 12.76 13.19
CA THR A 204 -15.14 11.90 12.11
C THR A 204 -16.22 12.62 11.29
N ALA A 205 -17.02 13.49 11.90
CA ALA A 205 -17.98 14.32 11.18
C ALA A 205 -17.28 15.27 10.19
N VAL A 206 -16.13 15.83 10.55
CA VAL A 206 -15.32 16.66 9.64
C VAL A 206 -14.84 15.83 8.45
N VAL A 207 -14.27 14.65 8.68
CA VAL A 207 -13.79 13.72 7.64
C VAL A 207 -14.89 13.40 6.62
N THR A 208 -16.08 13.02 7.11
CA THR A 208 -17.20 12.63 6.23
C THR A 208 -17.85 13.82 5.50
N SER A 209 -17.66 15.05 6.00
CA SER A 209 -18.14 16.29 5.39
C SER A 209 -17.23 16.87 4.30
N LEU A 210 -16.01 16.33 4.12
CA LEU A 210 -15.09 16.78 3.08
C LEU A 210 -15.78 16.81 1.72
N ARG A 211 -15.56 17.84 0.92
CA ARG A 211 -15.88 17.87 -0.50
C ARG A 211 -14.72 17.30 -1.31
N PRO A 212 -14.92 16.88 -2.57
CA PRO A 212 -13.81 16.49 -3.44
C PRO A 212 -12.67 17.51 -3.40
N THR A 213 -11.43 17.01 -3.34
CA THR A 213 -10.17 17.75 -3.19
C THR A 213 -9.89 18.34 -1.81
N GLN A 214 -10.85 18.36 -0.89
CA GLN A 214 -10.61 18.85 0.47
C GLN A 214 -9.93 17.81 1.33
N ARG A 215 -9.10 18.30 2.26
CA ARG A 215 -8.47 17.48 3.30
C ARG A 215 -8.89 17.90 4.70
N THR A 216 -8.66 17.04 5.68
CA THR A 216 -8.64 17.44 7.08
C THR A 216 -7.33 18.16 7.42
N PRO A 217 -7.27 18.83 8.58
CA PRO A 217 -6.00 19.14 9.22
C PRO A 217 -5.13 17.90 9.41
N VAL A 218 -3.82 18.10 9.41
CA VAL A 218 -2.81 17.11 9.77
C VAL A 218 -2.90 16.82 11.27
N PHE A 219 -2.83 15.54 11.61
CA PHE A 219 -2.79 15.00 12.95
C PHE A 219 -1.67 13.97 13.07
N GLN A 220 -1.26 13.61 14.29
CA GLN A 220 -0.20 12.64 14.53
C GLN A 220 -0.77 11.34 15.09
N LEU A 221 -0.32 10.21 14.53
CA LEU A 221 -0.61 8.88 15.08
C LEU A 221 0.57 8.41 15.95
N GLY A 222 0.35 8.25 17.25
CA GLY A 222 1.30 7.73 18.24
C GLY A 222 1.41 6.19 18.26
N THR A 223 1.44 5.55 17.09
CA THR A 223 1.67 4.09 17.00
C THR A 223 3.17 3.76 16.90
N VAL A 224 3.54 2.48 17.07
CA VAL A 224 4.91 1.98 16.79
C VAL A 224 5.38 2.34 15.38
N TRP A 225 4.43 2.48 14.45
CA TRP A 225 4.64 2.93 13.09
C TRP A 225 4.07 4.35 12.89
N GLY A 226 4.20 5.21 13.89
CA GLY A 226 3.65 6.57 13.88
C GLY A 226 4.05 7.40 12.67
N GLY A 227 3.30 8.48 12.45
CA GLY A 227 3.44 9.37 11.30
C GLY A 227 2.45 10.53 11.37
N TRP A 228 2.72 11.57 10.59
CA TRP A 228 1.73 12.60 10.32
C TRP A 228 0.70 12.02 9.35
N SER A 229 -0.57 12.34 9.57
CA SER A 229 -1.68 11.81 8.79
C SER A 229 -2.75 12.86 8.56
N TRP A 230 -3.47 12.72 7.44
CA TRP A 230 -4.66 13.50 7.13
C TRP A 230 -5.58 12.66 6.27
N TYR A 231 -6.87 13.00 6.24
CA TYR A 231 -7.82 12.44 5.30
C TYR A 231 -8.00 13.38 4.12
N LEU A 232 -8.15 12.83 2.92
CA LEU A 232 -8.42 13.54 1.67
C LEU A 232 -9.63 12.90 1.00
N ARG A 233 -10.55 13.71 0.45
CA ARG A 233 -11.62 13.19 -0.40
C ARG A 233 -11.27 13.35 -1.89
N LEU A 234 -11.27 12.24 -2.61
CA LEU A 234 -11.10 12.20 -4.06
C LEU A 234 -12.39 12.53 -4.81
N PRO A 235 -12.29 13.04 -6.05
CA PRO A 235 -13.46 13.24 -6.90
C PRO A 235 -14.05 11.90 -7.33
N GLY A 236 -15.37 11.81 -7.32
CA GLY A 236 -16.11 10.60 -7.66
C GLY A 236 -17.59 10.77 -7.40
N ALA A 237 -18.40 9.79 -7.81
CA ALA A 237 -19.81 9.80 -7.49
C ALA A 237 -20.00 9.78 -5.97
N SER A 238 -20.82 10.68 -5.44
CA SER A 238 -21.15 10.73 -4.02
C SER A 238 -21.97 9.49 -3.65
N GLY A 239 -21.38 8.59 -2.86
CA GLY A 239 -22.03 7.40 -2.30
C GLY A 239 -22.11 7.43 -0.78
N ALA A 240 -21.64 6.37 -0.12
CA ALA A 240 -21.54 6.30 1.34
C ALA A 240 -20.70 7.44 1.95
N PRO A 241 -20.87 7.79 3.24
CA PRO A 241 -20.13 8.89 3.88
C PRO A 241 -18.60 8.77 3.83
N TRP A 242 -18.07 7.56 3.68
CA TRP A 242 -16.63 7.28 3.54
C TRP A 242 -16.18 7.09 2.09
N SER A 243 -17.10 7.15 1.13
CA SER A 243 -16.79 6.97 -0.28
C SER A 243 -15.85 8.07 -0.76
N GLY A 244 -14.78 7.65 -1.43
CA GLY A 244 -13.70 8.52 -1.91
C GLY A 244 -12.80 9.13 -0.84
N ILE A 245 -12.98 8.79 0.44
CA ILE A 245 -12.04 9.20 1.49
C ILE A 245 -10.88 8.23 1.55
N VAL A 246 -9.68 8.79 1.55
CA VAL A 246 -8.42 8.08 1.73
C VAL A 246 -7.64 8.71 2.88
N ARG A 247 -6.84 7.90 3.58
CA ARG A 247 -5.90 8.43 4.56
C ARG A 247 -4.54 8.51 3.90
N ILE A 248 -3.92 9.67 4.02
CA ILE A 248 -2.56 9.90 3.59
C ILE A 248 -1.68 9.98 4.84
N GLU A 249 -0.47 9.46 4.76
CA GLU A 249 0.52 9.57 5.83
C GLU A 249 1.90 9.93 5.28
N CYS A 250 2.70 10.62 6.09
CA CYS A 250 4.11 10.89 5.80
C CYS A 250 5.00 10.59 7.01
N SER A 251 6.31 10.66 6.83
CA SER A 251 7.29 10.27 7.85
C SER A 251 7.10 11.08 9.14
N PRO A 252 7.12 10.45 10.33
CA PRO A 252 7.09 11.18 11.61
C PRO A 252 8.34 12.03 11.84
N ASP A 253 9.41 11.79 11.08
CA ASP A 253 10.67 12.55 11.19
C ASP A 253 10.57 13.95 10.58
N LEU A 254 9.50 14.23 9.83
CA LEU A 254 9.22 15.56 9.30
C LEU A 254 8.72 16.50 10.41
N THR A 255 8.98 17.78 10.26
CA THR A 255 8.33 18.81 11.06
C THR A 255 6.84 18.91 10.73
N PRO A 256 6.00 19.47 11.63
CA PRO A 256 4.59 19.73 11.32
C PRO A 256 4.40 20.56 10.05
N ALA A 257 5.27 21.56 9.81
CA ALA A 257 5.18 22.40 8.62
C ALA A 257 5.43 21.61 7.32
N GLU A 258 6.46 20.76 7.29
CA GLU A 258 6.74 19.89 6.13
C GLU A 258 5.63 18.87 5.89
N ALA A 259 4.99 18.37 6.96
CA ALA A 259 3.83 17.49 6.84
C ALA A 259 2.62 18.22 6.23
N VAL A 260 2.36 19.47 6.63
CA VAL A 260 1.31 20.32 6.06
C VAL A 260 1.59 20.62 4.59
N GLU A 261 2.84 20.89 4.22
CA GLU A 261 3.22 21.06 2.82
C GLU A 261 2.92 19.82 1.97
N LEU A 262 3.23 18.62 2.47
CA LEU A 262 2.87 17.36 1.79
C LEU A 262 1.35 17.14 1.75
N ALA A 263 0.63 17.57 2.77
CA ALA A 263 -0.83 17.49 2.81
C ALA A 263 -1.48 18.36 1.72
N ASP A 264 -1.03 19.59 1.59
CA ASP A 264 -1.44 20.49 0.52
C ASP A 264 -1.07 19.96 -0.86
N LEU A 265 0.17 19.47 -1.03
CA LEU A 265 0.64 18.89 -2.27
C LEU A 265 -0.19 17.68 -2.69
N SER A 266 -0.51 16.78 -1.75
CA SER A 266 -1.34 15.60 -2.02
C SER A 266 -2.75 15.98 -2.47
N SER A 267 -3.33 17.03 -1.89
CA SER A 267 -4.68 17.51 -2.21
C SER A 267 -4.74 18.16 -3.60
N ALA A 268 -3.67 18.85 -4.02
CA ALA A 268 -3.53 19.40 -5.36
C ALA A 268 -3.26 18.33 -6.45
N THR A 269 -2.77 17.15 -6.05
CA THR A 269 -2.18 16.17 -6.98
C THR A 269 -3.02 14.91 -7.14
N LEU A 270 -3.33 14.22 -6.04
CA LEU A 270 -3.99 12.90 -6.07
C LEU A 270 -5.36 12.88 -6.75
N PRO A 271 -6.21 13.93 -6.64
CA PRO A 271 -7.48 13.98 -7.36
C PRO A 271 -7.37 13.76 -8.88
N ARG A 272 -6.23 14.10 -9.50
CA ARG A 272 -5.99 13.92 -10.94
C ARG A 272 -5.89 12.45 -11.35
N PHE A 273 -5.56 11.58 -10.41
CA PHE A 273 -5.39 10.14 -10.65
C PHE A 273 -6.59 9.31 -10.19
N ALA A 274 -7.61 9.93 -9.60
CA ALA A 274 -8.82 9.25 -9.15
C ALA A 274 -9.49 8.51 -10.32
N SER A 275 -9.87 7.26 -10.07
CA SER A 275 -10.58 6.46 -11.06
C SER A 275 -12.06 6.83 -11.15
N SER A 276 -12.68 6.49 -12.28
CA SER A 276 -14.11 6.61 -12.50
C SER A 276 -14.80 5.25 -12.34
N SER A 277 -15.99 5.21 -11.76
CA SER A 277 -16.73 3.97 -11.45
C SER A 277 -17.02 3.06 -12.65
N TYR A 278 -17.17 3.62 -13.86
CA TYR A 278 -17.35 2.81 -15.08
C TYR A 278 -16.05 2.15 -15.57
N LYS A 279 -14.87 2.55 -15.07
CA LYS A 279 -13.56 1.99 -15.45
C LYS A 279 -12.98 1.08 -14.37
N ASP A 280 -13.26 1.37 -13.11
CA ASP A 280 -12.74 0.61 -11.98
C ASP A 280 -13.85 0.41 -10.94
N PRO A 281 -14.21 -0.84 -10.59
CA PRO A 281 -15.18 -1.10 -9.52
C PRO A 281 -14.71 -0.62 -8.14
N ARG A 282 -13.41 -0.31 -7.98
CA ARG A 282 -12.79 0.24 -6.78
C ARG A 282 -12.64 1.77 -6.83
N ALA A 283 -13.44 2.45 -7.66
CA ALA A 283 -13.39 3.90 -7.78
C ALA A 283 -14.07 4.61 -6.60
N PRO A 284 -13.62 5.83 -6.24
CA PRO A 284 -12.50 6.56 -6.82
C PRO A 284 -11.15 6.27 -6.14
N GLN A 285 -11.13 5.48 -5.05
CA GLN A 285 -9.91 5.28 -4.24
C GLN A 285 -8.82 4.49 -4.94
N ASN A 286 -9.12 3.68 -5.96
CA ASN A 286 -8.07 3.01 -6.72
C ASN A 286 -7.51 3.93 -7.81
N LEU A 287 -6.36 4.56 -7.57
CA LEU A 287 -5.76 5.49 -8.53
C LEU A 287 -5.44 4.77 -9.86
N VAL A 288 -5.75 5.41 -10.99
CA VAL A 288 -5.62 4.82 -12.33
C VAL A 288 -4.21 4.28 -12.62
N PRO A 289 -3.10 5.01 -12.32
CA PRO A 289 -1.76 4.48 -12.55
C PRO A 289 -1.44 3.25 -11.69
N ILE A 290 -1.87 3.25 -10.42
CA ILE A 290 -1.71 2.10 -9.51
C ILE A 290 -2.48 0.90 -10.04
N ALA A 291 -3.74 1.09 -10.45
CA ALA A 291 -4.55 0.01 -11.01
C ALA A 291 -3.92 -0.62 -12.27
N GLY A 292 -3.33 0.20 -13.15
CA GLY A 292 -2.58 -0.26 -14.32
C GLY A 292 -1.32 -1.02 -13.95
N LEU A 293 -0.58 -0.52 -12.97
CA LEU A 293 0.61 -1.14 -12.44
C LEU A 293 0.31 -2.50 -11.82
N GLU A 294 -0.69 -2.59 -10.95
CA GLU A 294 -1.13 -3.83 -10.30
C GLU A 294 -1.42 -4.93 -11.33
N ARG A 295 -2.19 -4.60 -12.39
CA ARG A 295 -2.49 -5.53 -13.48
C ARG A 295 -1.23 -6.01 -14.19
N ARG A 296 -0.30 -5.09 -14.50
CA ARG A 296 0.97 -5.42 -15.15
C ARG A 296 1.81 -6.35 -14.27
N LEU A 297 1.97 -6.02 -12.99
CA LEU A 297 2.77 -6.80 -12.05
C LEU A 297 2.18 -8.20 -11.83
N ARG A 298 0.86 -8.34 -11.71
CA ARG A 298 0.19 -9.65 -11.61
C ARG A 298 0.46 -10.51 -12.84
N GLY A 299 0.43 -9.92 -14.04
CA GLY A 299 0.81 -10.62 -15.27
C GLY A 299 2.26 -11.10 -15.28
N MET A 300 3.17 -10.36 -14.65
CA MET A 300 4.59 -10.71 -14.56
C MET A 300 4.90 -11.86 -13.59
N LEU A 301 4.00 -12.18 -12.64
CA LEU A 301 4.19 -13.31 -11.73
C LEU A 301 4.13 -14.68 -12.44
N GLY A 302 3.61 -14.73 -13.66
CA GLY A 302 3.41 -15.96 -14.43
C GLY A 302 2.18 -16.76 -14.00
N ASP A 303 1.97 -17.92 -14.62
CA ASP A 303 0.80 -18.77 -14.35
C ASP A 303 0.95 -19.60 -13.07
N ALA A 304 -0.04 -19.52 -12.19
CA ALA A 304 -0.02 -20.18 -10.89
C ALA A 304 -0.01 -21.72 -11.00
N ARG A 305 -0.73 -22.29 -11.97
CA ARG A 305 -0.82 -23.75 -12.16
C ARG A 305 0.49 -24.30 -12.69
N VAL A 306 1.14 -23.58 -13.59
CA VAL A 306 2.46 -23.95 -14.13
C VAL A 306 3.51 -23.94 -13.02
N LEU A 307 3.56 -22.88 -12.20
CA LEU A 307 4.51 -22.80 -11.08
C LEU A 307 4.25 -23.88 -10.03
N HIS A 308 2.99 -24.07 -9.63
CA HIS A 308 2.62 -25.13 -8.68
C HIS A 308 3.04 -26.52 -9.19
N ARG A 309 2.81 -26.81 -10.49
CA ARG A 309 3.25 -28.07 -11.10
C ARG A 309 4.78 -28.20 -11.09
N ALA A 310 5.51 -27.13 -11.43
CA ALA A 310 6.97 -27.15 -11.42
C ALA A 310 7.54 -27.37 -10.00
N LEU A 311 6.93 -26.74 -8.99
CA LEU A 311 7.25 -26.94 -7.57
C LEU A 311 6.99 -28.39 -7.14
N ALA A 312 5.84 -28.96 -7.51
CA ALA A 312 5.52 -30.35 -7.20
C ALA A 312 6.51 -31.35 -7.84
N ILE A 313 6.95 -31.10 -9.07
CA ILE A 313 7.97 -31.93 -9.74
C ILE A 313 9.32 -31.79 -9.06
N ALA A 314 9.72 -30.56 -8.70
CA ALA A 314 11.00 -30.31 -8.04
C ALA A 314 11.08 -31.01 -6.68
N THR A 315 10.03 -30.91 -5.87
CA THR A 315 10.00 -31.51 -4.52
C THR A 315 9.86 -33.03 -4.53
N ALA A 316 9.28 -33.61 -5.58
CA ALA A 316 9.22 -35.07 -5.76
C ALA A 316 10.59 -35.68 -6.12
N ARG A 317 11.50 -34.92 -6.73
CA ARG A 317 12.85 -35.38 -7.10
C ARG A 317 13.84 -35.35 -5.93
N THR A 318 13.53 -34.59 -4.89
CA THR A 318 14.36 -34.45 -3.68
C THR A 318 13.97 -35.47 -2.59
N ARG A 319 12.98 -36.33 -2.86
CA ARG A 319 12.66 -37.51 -2.04
C ARG A 319 13.38 -38.74 -2.59
#